data_AF-A0A0A8XRN3-F1
#
_entry.id   AF-A0A0A8XRN3-F1
#
_cell.length_a   1.000
_cell.length_b   1.000
_cell.length_c   1.000
_cell.angle_alpha   90.00
_cell.angle_beta   90.00
_cell.angle_gamma   90.00
#
_symmetry.space_group_name_H-M   'P 1'
#
loop_
_entity.id
_entity.type
_entity.pdbx_description
1 polymer ?
#
loop_
_entity_poly.entity_id
_entity_poly.type
_entity_poly.pdbx_seq_one_letter_code
_entity_poly.pdbx_strand_id
1 'polypeptide(L)'
;MMVAMRSVNGALYALLNTCQLAVAELLDNKVELKLLGGEVDEHVRDAWMESKDFILGECAGDPLLIFKFKVSVNPAYKVFRWEPGEERWVRVRSLRRRTLFMSINGFDAWLIPDSPGVRGDCIYEALPRAADWSEYSLVDGTCELVTIEYQGAPGVDAARTQVWVLPSFF
;
A
#
# COMPACT_ATOMS: atom_id res chain seq x y z
N MET A 1 14.51 9.39 -10.65
CA MET A 1 14.39 9.94 -9.29
C MET A 1 13.72 8.90 -8.41
N MET A 2 14.20 8.67 -7.18
CA MET A 2 13.62 7.69 -6.26
C MET A 2 12.37 8.26 -5.58
N VAL A 3 11.34 7.43 -5.40
CA VAL A 3 10.04 7.82 -4.80
C VAL A 3 9.94 7.31 -3.37
N ALA A 4 10.31 6.06 -3.12
CA ALA A 4 10.22 5.43 -1.81
C ALA A 4 11.29 4.36 -1.63
N MET A 5 11.61 4.04 -0.38
CA MET A 5 12.39 2.87 -0.02
C MET A 5 11.67 2.09 1.08
N ARG A 6 11.82 0.76 1.08
CA ARG A 6 11.24 -0.10 2.11
C ARG A 6 12.08 -1.34 2.32
N SER A 7 12.29 -1.70 3.59
CA SER A 7 12.86 -3.00 3.93
C SER A 7 11.79 -4.07 3.80
N VAL A 8 12.08 -5.12 3.03
CA VAL A 8 11.21 -6.27 2.82
C VAL A 8 12.06 -7.52 2.98
N ASN A 9 11.71 -8.36 3.95
CA ASN A 9 12.44 -9.60 4.26
C ASN A 9 13.98 -9.43 4.37
N GLY A 10 14.44 -8.34 5.01
CA GLY A 10 15.86 -8.07 5.21
C GLY A 10 16.60 -7.45 4.03
N ALA A 11 15.96 -7.31 2.85
CA ALA A 11 16.50 -6.55 1.73
C ALA A 11 15.88 -5.14 1.69
N LEU A 12 16.67 -4.14 1.31
CA LEU A 12 16.18 -2.76 1.14
C LEU A 12 15.84 -2.53 -0.33
N TYR A 13 14.57 -2.36 -0.62
CA TYR A 13 14.08 -2.08 -1.96
C TYR A 13 13.85 -0.57 -2.15
N ALA A 14 14.06 -0.11 -3.37
CA ALA A 14 13.80 1.26 -3.79
C ALA A 14 12.85 1.26 -4.99
N LEU A 15 11.82 2.11 -4.93
CA LEU A 15 10.91 2.35 -6.03
C LEU A 15 11.30 3.64 -6.75
N LEU A 16 11.49 3.55 -8.07
CA LEU A 16 11.80 4.69 -8.91
C LEU A 16 10.54 5.38 -9.41
N ASN A 17 10.67 6.63 -9.84
CA ASN A 17 9.56 7.42 -10.42
C ASN A 17 9.03 6.86 -11.75
N THR A 18 9.77 5.94 -12.36
CA THR A 18 9.39 5.12 -13.52
C THR A 18 8.66 3.84 -13.14
N CYS A 19 8.30 3.66 -11.87
CA CYS A 19 7.71 2.45 -11.29
C CYS A 19 8.63 1.22 -11.34
N GLN A 20 9.91 1.38 -11.68
CA GLN A 20 10.88 0.28 -11.65
C GLN A 20 11.31 -0.02 -10.22
N LEU A 21 11.56 -1.30 -9.93
CA LEU A 21 12.08 -1.75 -8.66
C LEU A 21 13.60 -1.89 -8.71
N ALA A 22 14.26 -1.39 -7.67
CA ALA A 22 15.67 -1.64 -7.42
C ALA A 22 15.85 -2.25 -6.03
N VAL A 23 16.96 -2.96 -5.84
CA VAL A 23 17.44 -3.40 -4.53
C VAL A 23 18.73 -2.68 -4.21
N ALA A 24 18.89 -2.32 -2.94
CA ALA A 24 20.14 -1.81 -2.40
C ALA A 24 21.05 -2.97 -2.03
N GLU A 25 22.22 -3.03 -2.67
CA GLU A 25 23.29 -3.97 -2.37
C GLU A 25 24.44 -3.20 -1.71
N LEU A 26 25.08 -3.83 -0.71
CA LEU A 26 26.27 -3.28 -0.08
C LEU A 26 27.50 -3.87 -0.76
N LEU A 27 28.27 -3.02 -1.46
CA LEU A 27 29.50 -3.38 -2.15
C LEU A 27 30.63 -2.46 -1.66
N ASP A 28 31.70 -3.01 -1.10
CA ASP A 28 32.88 -2.27 -0.64
C ASP A 28 32.56 -1.04 0.25
N ASN A 29 31.64 -1.22 1.21
CA ASN A 29 31.13 -0.16 2.10
C ASN A 29 30.36 0.97 1.40
N LYS A 30 29.91 0.75 0.16
CA LYS A 30 29.02 1.64 -0.58
C LYS A 30 27.69 0.94 -0.83
N VAL A 31 26.62 1.73 -0.79
CA VAL A 31 25.28 1.25 -1.16
C VAL A 31 25.08 1.54 -2.64
N GLU A 32 24.89 0.48 -3.42
CA GLU A 32 24.56 0.56 -4.84
C GLU A 32 23.13 0.10 -5.07
N LEU A 33 22.41 0.81 -5.95
CA LEU A 33 21.06 0.44 -6.36
C LEU A 33 21.12 -0.37 -7.65
N LYS A 34 20.74 -1.63 -7.56
CA LYS A 34 20.64 -2.53 -8.71
C LYS A 34 19.18 -2.68 -9.13
N LEU A 35 18.89 -2.39 -10.38
CA LEU A 35 17.56 -2.63 -10.96
C LEU A 35 17.27 -4.12 -10.99
N LEU A 36 16.06 -4.50 -10.56
CA LEU A 36 15.62 -5.90 -10.49
C LEU A 36 14.88 -6.38 -11.74
N GLY A 37 14.73 -5.52 -12.75
CA GLY A 37 14.11 -5.87 -14.03
C GLY A 37 14.30 -4.76 -15.06
N GLY A 38 13.57 -4.87 -16.17
CA GLY A 38 13.67 -3.98 -17.32
C GLY A 38 12.63 -2.86 -17.33
N GLU A 39 12.03 -2.65 -18.50
CA GLU A 39 10.90 -1.74 -18.65
C GLU A 39 9.66 -2.27 -17.92
N VAL A 40 8.84 -1.35 -17.39
CA VAL A 40 7.58 -1.74 -16.75
C VAL A 40 6.54 -2.19 -17.77
N ASP A 41 5.75 -3.20 -17.39
CA ASP A 41 4.68 -3.77 -18.21
C ASP A 41 3.56 -2.77 -18.53
N GLU A 42 2.80 -3.06 -19.58
CA GLU A 42 1.67 -2.24 -20.06
C GLU A 42 0.66 -1.93 -18.94
N HIS A 43 0.29 -2.92 -18.12
CA HIS A 43 -0.66 -2.69 -17.01
C HIS A 43 -0.16 -1.69 -15.96
N VAL A 44 1.15 -1.62 -15.72
CA VAL A 44 1.74 -0.63 -14.83
C VAL A 44 1.77 0.73 -15.51
N ARG A 45 2.07 0.78 -16.81
CA ARG A 45 2.01 2.02 -17.61
C ARG A 45 0.60 2.61 -17.60
N ASP A 46 -0.42 1.78 -17.80
CA ASP A 46 -1.83 2.20 -17.77
C ASP A 46 -2.19 2.80 -16.41
N ALA A 47 -1.87 2.10 -15.32
CA ALA A 47 -2.09 2.61 -13.97
C ALA A 47 -1.34 3.93 -13.72
N TRP A 48 -0.12 4.05 -14.22
CA TRP A 48 0.68 5.27 -14.12
C TRP A 48 0.15 6.43 -14.97
N MET A 49 -0.49 6.14 -16.11
CA MET A 49 -1.16 7.16 -16.92
C MET A 49 -2.44 7.67 -16.25
N GLU A 50 -3.15 6.80 -15.55
CA GLU A 50 -4.35 7.15 -14.78
C GLU A 50 -4.02 7.87 -13.47
N SER A 51 -2.92 7.52 -12.79
CA SER A 51 -2.51 8.17 -11.53
C SER A 51 -0.98 8.22 -11.37
N LYS A 52 -0.47 9.37 -10.91
CA LYS A 52 0.92 9.54 -10.46
C LYS A 52 1.08 9.35 -8.95
N ASP A 53 -0.01 9.02 -8.24
CA ASP A 53 -0.02 8.75 -6.81
C ASP A 53 0.21 7.23 -6.61
N PHE A 54 1.46 6.88 -6.34
CA PHE A 54 1.88 5.49 -6.13
C PHE A 54 2.96 5.39 -5.06
N ILE A 55 2.98 4.26 -4.36
CA ILE A 55 3.87 4.01 -3.23
C ILE A 55 4.45 2.59 -3.28
N LEU A 56 5.53 2.39 -2.53
CA LEU A 56 6.10 1.08 -2.25
C LEU A 56 5.55 0.56 -0.91
N GLY A 57 4.88 -0.58 -0.96
CA GLY A 57 4.44 -1.34 0.20
C GLY A 57 5.08 -2.72 0.25
N GLU A 58 4.66 -3.53 1.21
CA GLU A 58 5.04 -4.95 1.27
C GLU A 58 3.91 -5.79 1.85
N CYS A 59 3.89 -7.07 1.52
CA CYS A 59 2.96 -8.01 2.11
C CYS A 59 3.60 -9.39 2.19
N ALA A 60 3.80 -9.87 3.41
CA ALA A 60 4.37 -11.19 3.68
C ALA A 60 5.71 -11.46 2.95
N GLY A 61 6.59 -10.46 2.89
CA GLY A 61 7.90 -10.58 2.23
C GLY A 61 7.89 -10.28 0.72
N ASP A 62 6.74 -9.95 0.15
CA ASP A 62 6.64 -9.55 -1.26
C ASP A 62 6.56 -8.02 -1.38
N PRO A 63 7.45 -7.36 -2.16
CA PRO A 63 7.30 -5.94 -2.48
C PRO A 63 6.02 -5.68 -3.28
N LEU A 64 5.32 -4.61 -2.92
CA LEU A 64 4.09 -4.19 -3.59
C LEU A 64 4.24 -2.79 -4.19
N LEU A 65 3.83 -2.62 -5.44
CA LEU A 65 3.56 -1.33 -6.06
C LEU A 65 2.06 -1.04 -5.95
N ILE A 66 1.70 0.02 -5.23
CA ILE A 66 0.31 0.37 -4.94
C ILE A 66 0.01 1.72 -5.57
N PHE A 67 -0.87 1.75 -6.57
CA PHE A 67 -1.42 2.98 -7.11
C PHE A 67 -2.69 3.37 -6.36
N LYS A 68 -2.80 4.65 -6.03
CA LYS A 68 -3.99 5.26 -5.46
C LYS A 68 -4.68 6.13 -6.50
N PHE A 69 -5.99 5.98 -6.60
CA PHE A 69 -6.87 6.78 -7.46
C PHE A 69 -7.79 7.60 -6.56
N LYS A 70 -7.71 8.93 -6.67
CA LYS A 70 -8.56 9.83 -5.88
C LYS A 70 -9.89 10.03 -6.60
N VAL A 71 -10.93 9.30 -6.19
CA VAL A 71 -12.30 9.55 -6.63
C VAL A 71 -13.03 10.28 -5.50
N SER A 72 -12.95 11.62 -5.48
CA SER A 72 -13.63 12.64 -4.63
C SER A 72 -13.89 12.37 -3.13
N VAL A 73 -14.33 11.17 -2.73
CA VAL A 73 -14.62 10.72 -1.36
C VAL A 73 -14.09 9.29 -1.10
N ASN A 74 -14.05 8.43 -2.12
CA ASN A 74 -13.72 7.01 -2.00
C ASN A 74 -12.43 6.68 -2.77
N PRO A 75 -11.32 6.37 -2.09
CA PRO A 75 -10.12 5.97 -2.81
C PRO A 75 -10.31 4.61 -3.48
N ALA A 76 -9.76 4.48 -4.69
CA ALA A 76 -9.61 3.19 -5.35
C ALA A 76 -8.12 2.87 -5.49
N TYR A 77 -7.79 1.59 -5.65
CA TYR A 77 -6.39 1.18 -5.76
C TYR A 77 -6.17 0.12 -6.83
N LYS A 78 -4.95 0.11 -7.37
CA LYS A 78 -4.42 -1.00 -8.17
C LYS A 78 -3.13 -1.46 -7.52
N VAL A 79 -3.07 -2.74 -7.16
CA VAL A 79 -1.93 -3.34 -6.49
C VAL A 79 -1.22 -4.27 -7.46
N PHE A 80 0.10 -4.17 -7.48
CA PHE A 80 0.98 -5.05 -8.22
C PHE A 80 1.99 -5.65 -7.25
N ARG A 81 2.21 -6.94 -7.36
CA ARG A 81 3.21 -7.67 -6.59
C ARG A 81 4.44 -7.89 -7.47
N TRP A 82 5.63 -7.70 -6.90
CA TRP A 82 6.85 -8.07 -7.59
C TRP A 82 6.94 -9.60 -7.72
N GLU A 83 7.18 -10.10 -8.94
CA GLU A 83 7.39 -11.52 -9.20
C GLU A 83 8.86 -11.75 -9.57
N PRO A 84 9.72 -12.21 -8.64
CA PRO A 84 11.16 -12.33 -8.89
C PRO A 84 11.51 -13.28 -10.04
N GLY A 85 10.72 -14.34 -10.24
CA GLY A 85 10.97 -15.31 -11.31
C GLY A 85 10.69 -14.74 -12.72
N GLU A 86 9.88 -13.68 -12.81
CA GLU A 86 9.52 -13.01 -14.05
C GLU A 86 10.14 -11.61 -14.18
N GLU A 87 10.86 -11.16 -13.15
CA GLU A 87 11.48 -9.83 -13.04
C GLU A 87 10.53 -8.68 -13.41
N ARG A 88 9.26 -8.79 -12.98
CA ARG A 88 8.21 -7.82 -13.32
C ARG A 88 7.13 -7.67 -12.25
N TRP A 89 6.29 -6.67 -12.45
CA TRP A 89 5.12 -6.38 -11.61
C TRP A 89 3.89 -7.13 -12.11
N VAL A 90 3.31 -7.99 -11.28
CA VAL A 90 2.09 -8.73 -11.60
C VAL A 90 0.91 -8.12 -10.87
N ARG A 91 -0.15 -7.77 -11.60
CA ARG A 91 -1.37 -7.21 -10.99
C ARG A 91 -2.06 -8.25 -10.12
N VAL A 92 -2.38 -7.88 -8.88
CA VAL A 92 -3.07 -8.76 -7.93
C VAL A 92 -4.44 -8.19 -7.53
N ARG A 93 -5.42 -9.09 -7.36
CA ARG A 93 -6.77 -8.80 -6.85
C ARG A 93 -7.06 -9.48 -5.52
N SER A 94 -6.09 -10.23 -4.99
CA SER A 94 -6.14 -10.88 -3.69
C SER A 94 -4.72 -10.91 -3.12
N LEU A 95 -4.61 -10.66 -1.83
CA LEU A 95 -3.41 -10.74 -1.00
C LEU A 95 -3.42 -12.01 -0.13
N ARG A 96 -4.16 -13.03 -0.57
CA ARG A 96 -4.38 -14.29 0.18
C ARG A 96 -5.04 -14.01 1.53
N ARG A 97 -6.11 -13.22 1.50
CA ARG A 97 -6.90 -12.76 2.66
C ARG A 97 -6.16 -11.84 3.62
N ARG A 98 -4.97 -11.33 3.25
CA ARG A 98 -4.26 -10.31 4.04
C ARG A 98 -4.80 -8.92 3.75
N THR A 99 -4.49 -8.01 4.65
CA THR A 99 -5.03 -6.65 4.61
C THR A 99 -3.90 -5.64 4.73
N LEU A 100 -3.97 -4.56 3.96
CA LEU A 100 -3.00 -3.45 4.02
C LEU A 100 -3.60 -2.27 4.78
N PHE A 101 -2.74 -1.53 5.47
CA PHE A 101 -3.07 -0.32 6.21
C PHE A 101 -2.23 0.83 5.65
N MET A 102 -2.90 1.93 5.29
CA MET A 102 -2.27 3.11 4.69
C MET A 102 -2.70 4.43 5.33
N SER A 103 -1.77 5.36 5.42
CA SER A 103 -1.99 6.72 5.89
C SER A 103 -1.73 7.72 4.76
N ILE A 104 -1.83 9.02 5.05
CA ILE A 104 -1.43 10.08 4.11
C ILE A 104 0.06 9.97 3.74
N ASN A 105 0.85 9.30 4.57
CA ASN A 105 2.28 9.09 4.37
C ASN A 105 2.58 7.83 3.53
N GLY A 106 1.55 7.08 3.13
CA GLY A 106 1.67 5.88 2.31
C GLY A 106 1.43 4.60 3.11
N PHE A 107 2.20 3.57 2.83
CA PHE A 107 2.01 2.23 3.39
C PHE A 107 2.55 2.17 4.82
N ASP A 108 1.70 1.79 5.77
CA ASP A 108 2.07 1.67 7.18
C ASP A 108 2.41 0.22 7.52
N ALA A 109 1.46 -0.70 7.29
CA ALA A 109 1.56 -2.09 7.71
C ALA A 109 0.66 -3.03 6.89
N TRP A 110 0.88 -4.34 7.04
CA TRP A 110 -0.04 -5.38 6.61
C TRP A 110 -0.42 -6.26 7.80
N LEU A 111 -1.61 -6.88 7.75
CA LEU A 111 -2.08 -7.83 8.75
C LEU A 111 -2.30 -9.22 8.16
N ILE A 112 -2.08 -10.22 9.01
CA ILE A 112 -2.36 -11.62 8.72
C ILE A 112 -3.86 -11.84 8.46
N PRO A 113 -4.23 -12.90 7.73
CA PRO A 113 -5.62 -13.27 7.52
C PRO A 113 -6.37 -13.48 8.84
N ASP A 114 -7.70 -13.32 8.77
CA ASP A 114 -8.63 -13.66 9.85
C ASP A 114 -8.40 -12.91 11.18
N SER A 115 -7.73 -11.75 11.10
CA SER A 115 -7.67 -10.81 12.21
C SER A 115 -9.10 -10.32 12.56
N PRO A 116 -9.56 -10.42 13.83
CA PRO A 116 -10.93 -10.07 14.15
C PRO A 116 -11.24 -8.60 13.81
N GLY A 117 -12.43 -8.38 13.24
CA GLY A 117 -12.90 -7.04 12.82
C GLY A 117 -12.23 -6.48 11.56
N VAL A 118 -11.39 -7.25 10.86
CA VAL A 118 -10.70 -6.80 9.65
C VAL A 118 -11.05 -7.72 8.47
N ARG A 119 -11.52 -7.14 7.37
CA ARG A 119 -11.79 -7.87 6.14
C ARG A 119 -10.49 -8.17 5.39
N GLY A 120 -10.34 -9.40 4.94
CA GLY A 120 -9.20 -9.83 4.13
C GLY A 120 -9.29 -9.36 2.67
N ASP A 121 -8.15 -9.31 1.99
CA ASP A 121 -8.04 -8.81 0.61
C ASP A 121 -8.50 -7.34 0.46
N CYS A 122 -8.28 -6.56 1.52
CA CYS A 122 -8.67 -5.16 1.58
C CYS A 122 -7.48 -4.24 1.85
N ILE A 123 -7.69 -2.97 1.53
CA ILE A 123 -6.84 -1.85 1.91
C ILE A 123 -7.67 -0.94 2.80
N TYR A 124 -7.22 -0.72 4.02
CA TYR A 124 -7.76 0.32 4.89
C TYR A 124 -6.88 1.56 4.75
N GLU A 125 -7.51 2.72 4.55
CA GLU A 125 -6.83 4.01 4.62
C GLU A 125 -7.43 4.88 5.71
N ALA A 126 -6.58 5.42 6.60
CA ALA A 126 -6.98 6.39 7.60
C ALA A 126 -7.22 7.75 6.92
N LEU A 127 -8.45 8.24 6.92
CA LEU A 127 -8.77 9.49 6.24
C LEU A 127 -8.33 10.72 7.07
N PRO A 128 -7.93 11.83 6.43
CA PRO A 128 -7.43 13.02 7.13
C PRO A 128 -8.53 13.83 7.85
N ARG A 129 -9.80 13.50 7.65
CA ARG A 129 -10.98 14.18 8.21
C ARG A 129 -12.06 13.17 8.57
N ALA A 130 -12.86 13.48 9.58
CA ALA A 130 -13.86 12.59 10.19
C ALA A 130 -13.23 11.35 10.86
N ALA A 131 -14.04 10.61 11.62
CA ALA A 131 -13.63 9.46 12.39
C ALA A 131 -13.48 8.19 11.55
N ASP A 132 -13.17 8.35 10.26
CA ASP A 132 -13.48 7.33 9.28
C ASP A 132 -12.22 6.76 8.64
N TRP A 133 -12.24 5.45 8.45
CA TRP A 133 -11.37 4.77 7.52
C TRP A 133 -12.12 4.56 6.21
N SER A 134 -11.40 4.45 5.11
CA SER A 134 -11.95 3.82 3.92
C SER A 134 -11.50 2.36 3.87
N GLU A 135 -12.44 1.43 3.76
CA GLU A 135 -12.21 0.03 3.45
C GLU A 135 -12.38 -0.16 1.94
N TYR A 136 -11.28 -0.41 1.22
CA TYR A 136 -11.30 -0.76 -0.19
C TYR A 136 -11.07 -2.25 -0.39
N SER A 137 -11.98 -2.93 -1.09
CA SER A 137 -11.85 -4.34 -1.45
C SER A 137 -11.11 -4.53 -2.77
N LEU A 138 -10.05 -5.33 -2.77
CA LEU A 138 -9.26 -5.65 -3.97
C LEU A 138 -10.00 -6.63 -4.91
N VAL A 139 -11.01 -7.33 -4.40
CA VAL A 139 -11.71 -8.40 -5.11
C VAL A 139 -12.76 -7.82 -6.08
N ASP A 140 -13.62 -6.95 -5.57
CA ASP A 140 -14.76 -6.35 -6.28
C ASP A 140 -14.58 -4.83 -6.53
N GLY A 141 -13.55 -4.20 -5.94
CA GLY A 141 -13.24 -2.79 -6.13
C GLY A 141 -14.18 -1.85 -5.38
N THR A 142 -14.97 -2.35 -4.42
CA THR A 142 -15.86 -1.50 -3.62
C THR A 142 -15.08 -0.74 -2.57
N CYS A 143 -15.56 0.46 -2.22
CA CYS A 143 -15.02 1.28 -1.15
C CYS A 143 -16.13 1.67 -0.19
N GLU A 144 -15.95 1.37 1.09
CA GLU A 144 -16.89 1.72 2.16
C GLU A 144 -16.19 2.61 3.19
N LEU A 145 -16.96 3.53 3.79
CA LEU A 145 -16.46 4.34 4.91
C LEU A 145 -16.82 3.63 6.21
N VAL A 146 -15.80 3.43 7.05
CA VAL A 146 -15.91 2.75 8.33
C VAL A 146 -15.64 3.77 9.43
N THR A 147 -16.67 4.09 10.21
CA THR A 147 -16.51 4.98 11.38
C THR A 147 -15.90 4.22 12.55
N ILE A 148 -14.81 4.76 13.10
CA ILE A 148 -14.07 4.17 14.21
C ILE A 148 -14.28 5.00 15.48
N GLU A 149 -14.97 4.42 16.44
CA GLU A 149 -15.14 4.95 17.78
C GLU A 149 -14.03 4.42 18.71
N TYR A 150 -13.36 5.33 19.42
CA TYR A 150 -12.37 4.98 20.44
C TYR A 150 -12.30 6.05 21.52
N GLN A 151 -11.81 5.69 22.69
CA GLN A 151 -11.68 6.63 23.81
C GLN A 151 -10.71 7.76 23.46
N GLY A 152 -11.17 9.01 23.58
CA GLY A 152 -10.37 10.19 23.23
C GLY A 152 -10.42 10.56 21.75
N ALA A 153 -11.29 9.92 20.96
CA ALA A 153 -11.53 10.29 19.57
C ALA A 153 -11.97 11.77 19.47
N PRO A 154 -11.29 12.60 18.66
CA PRO A 154 -11.63 14.02 18.55
C PRO A 154 -12.99 14.20 17.84
N GLY A 155 -13.68 15.31 18.10
CA GLY A 155 -15.00 15.59 17.52
C GLY A 155 -15.02 15.56 15.98
N VAL A 156 -16.21 15.39 15.40
CA VAL A 156 -16.41 15.13 13.96
C VAL A 156 -15.72 16.15 13.05
N ASP A 157 -15.67 17.43 13.47
CA ASP A 157 -15.11 18.54 12.68
C ASP A 157 -13.63 18.84 12.95
N ALA A 158 -12.98 18.08 13.86
CA ALA A 158 -11.59 18.29 14.20
C ALA A 158 -10.65 17.53 13.24
N ALA A 159 -9.55 18.19 12.84
CA ALA A 159 -8.46 17.50 12.15
C ALA A 159 -7.92 16.37 13.04
N ARG A 160 -7.84 15.15 12.51
CA ARG A 160 -7.36 13.98 13.25
C ARG A 160 -5.89 13.69 12.93
N THR A 161 -5.14 13.29 13.95
CA THR A 161 -3.95 12.47 13.71
C THR A 161 -4.40 11.12 13.17
N GLN A 162 -3.79 10.66 12.08
CA GLN A 162 -4.09 9.34 11.52
C GLN A 162 -3.55 8.28 12.49
N VAL A 163 -4.46 7.64 13.22
CA VAL A 163 -4.15 6.60 14.21
C VAL A 163 -4.87 5.33 13.80
N TRP A 164 -4.15 4.21 13.86
CA TRP A 164 -4.72 2.88 13.69
C TRP A 164 -5.23 2.34 15.03
N VAL A 165 -6.54 2.31 15.18
CA VAL A 165 -7.24 1.61 16.27
C VAL A 165 -7.93 0.37 15.69
N LEU A 166 -7.30 -0.79 15.81
CA LEU A 166 -7.88 -2.03 15.29
C LEU A 166 -9.18 -2.35 16.04
N PRO A 167 -10.28 -2.66 15.33
CA PRO A 167 -11.61 -2.88 15.91
C PRO A 167 -11.73 -4.11 16.84
N SER A 168 -10.63 -4.83 17.12
CA SER A 168 -10.61 -6.06 17.93
C SER A 168 -9.99 -5.92 19.32
N PHE A 169 -9.85 -4.70 19.85
CA PHE A 169 -9.44 -4.49 21.25
C PHE A 169 -10.58 -4.09 22.20
N PHE A 170 -11.84 -4.26 21.77
CA PHE A 170 -13.03 -4.10 22.62
C PHE A 170 -13.93 -5.34 22.56
#